data_AF-A0A3M2LRP2-F1
#
_entry.id   AF-A0A3M2LRP2-F1
#
_cell.length_a   1.000
_cell.length_b   1.000
_cell.length_c   1.000
_cell.angle_alpha   90.00
_cell.angle_beta   90.00
_cell.angle_gamma   90.00
#
_symmetry.space_group_name_H-M   'P 1'
#
loop_
_entity.id
_entity.type
_entity.pdbx_description
1 polymer ?
#
loop_
_entity_poly.entity_id
_entity_poly.type
_entity_poly.pdbx_seq_one_letter_code
_entity_poly.pdbx_strand_id
1 'polypeptide(L)'
;MTRLKLTITPVHPDGTACTHKMRPSGKPADPTSGCTGRARYRVTCSGCTWTEEPGLRVLAEDVRNAHRRLHMLGLSRTGQPLAPIAITSYGARHNDPPQTEPHAVLDLTEALRNPADDPAMRYLTGRDDAVRRHVLNTPGAADLIDRLLQNITAAHIVEEHIACTSAGQEPRTVHVHIYCQGGRHRSVAVADEVARVLASEGHAVAVDHRHINRPVLPARS
;
A
#
# COMPACT_ATOMS: atom_id res chain seq x y z
N MET A 1 -26.06 15.47 2.55
CA MET A 1 -24.85 14.89 1.93
C MET A 1 -24.32 15.86 0.88
N THR A 2 -23.24 16.58 1.18
CA THR A 2 -22.63 17.53 0.23
C THR A 2 -22.09 16.77 -0.97
N ARG A 3 -22.53 17.14 -2.18
CA ARG A 3 -22.16 16.44 -3.42
C ARG A 3 -20.69 16.71 -3.73
N LEU A 4 -19.83 15.73 -3.51
CA LEU A 4 -18.40 15.79 -3.81
C LEU A 4 -18.17 16.24 -5.27
N LYS A 5 -17.42 17.32 -5.47
CA LYS A 5 -17.12 17.89 -6.79
C LYS A 5 -15.62 17.85 -7.06
N LEU A 6 -15.21 17.02 -8.02
CA LEU A 6 -13.85 17.02 -8.55
C LEU A 6 -13.82 17.78 -9.87
N THR A 7 -13.00 18.82 -9.95
CA THR A 7 -12.95 19.76 -11.09
C THR A 7 -11.64 19.60 -11.83
N ILE A 8 -11.69 19.65 -13.17
CA ILE A 8 -10.50 19.66 -14.04
C ILE A 8 -10.47 21.00 -14.74
N THR A 9 -9.45 21.80 -14.45
CA THR A 9 -9.30 23.16 -14.94
C THR A 9 -8.07 23.24 -15.84
N PRO A 10 -8.17 23.74 -17.08
CA PRO A 10 -6.98 23.99 -17.90
C PRO A 10 -6.16 25.12 -17.30
N VAL A 11 -4.83 25.02 -17.35
CA VAL A 11 -3.90 25.97 -16.71
C VAL A 11 -2.88 26.47 -17.73
N HIS A 12 -2.63 27.77 -17.69
CA HIS A 12 -1.61 28.48 -18.46
C HIS A 12 -0.18 28.17 -17.98
N PRO A 13 0.86 28.48 -18.77
CA PRO A 13 2.26 28.33 -18.33
C PRO A 13 2.58 29.09 -17.03
N ASP A 14 1.95 30.24 -16.81
CA ASP A 14 2.09 31.08 -15.61
C ASP A 14 1.33 30.54 -14.38
N GLY A 15 0.63 29.42 -14.51
CA GLY A 15 -0.12 28.77 -13.42
C GLY A 15 -1.56 29.28 -13.25
N THR A 16 -2.00 30.29 -14.01
CA THR A 16 -3.37 30.82 -13.95
C THR A 16 -4.37 29.90 -14.65
N ALA A 17 -5.62 29.91 -14.18
CA ALA A 17 -6.68 29.09 -14.76
C ALA A 17 -7.16 29.69 -16.09
N CYS A 18 -7.24 28.86 -17.13
CA CYS A 18 -7.74 29.26 -18.43
C CYS A 18 -9.27 29.13 -18.49
N THR A 19 -9.95 30.20 -18.93
CA THR A 19 -11.41 30.22 -19.16
C THR A 19 -11.78 30.14 -20.64
N HIS A 20 -10.78 30.14 -21.53
CA HIS A 20 -10.97 30.16 -22.98
C HIS A 20 -11.29 28.79 -23.56
N LYS A 21 -11.99 28.78 -24.71
CA LYS A 21 -12.19 27.56 -25.50
C LYS A 21 -10.87 27.14 -26.14
N MET A 22 -10.46 25.89 -25.91
CA MET A 22 -9.16 25.36 -26.35
C MET A 22 -9.31 24.27 -27.41
N ARG A 23 -8.33 24.17 -28.31
CA ARG A 23 -8.18 23.04 -29.23
C ARG A 23 -7.47 21.87 -28.53
N PRO A 24 -7.55 20.63 -29.05
CA PRO A 24 -6.79 19.49 -28.51
C PRO A 24 -5.27 19.75 -28.41
N SER A 25 -4.73 20.55 -29.33
CA SER A 25 -3.32 20.97 -29.35
C SER A 25 -2.91 21.88 -28.18
N GLY A 26 -3.84 22.34 -27.35
CA GLY A 26 -3.56 23.28 -26.25
C GLY A 26 -3.44 24.74 -26.67
N LYS A 27 -3.68 25.09 -27.94
CA LYS A 27 -3.82 26.49 -28.39
C LYS A 27 -5.27 26.99 -28.22
N PRO A 28 -5.50 28.30 -28.07
CA PRO A 28 -6.85 28.84 -28.03
C PRO A 28 -7.58 28.59 -29.36
N ALA A 29 -8.89 28.39 -29.28
CA ALA A 29 -9.73 28.25 -30.46
C ALA A 29 -9.81 29.56 -31.24
N ASP A 30 -9.89 30.68 -30.52
CA ASP A 30 -9.79 32.05 -31.01
C ASP A 30 -8.35 32.59 -30.81
N PRO A 31 -7.57 32.77 -31.89
CA PRO A 31 -6.21 33.30 -31.83
C PRO A 31 -6.12 34.74 -31.32
N THR A 32 -7.21 35.51 -31.37
CA THR A 32 -7.23 36.93 -30.98
C THR A 32 -7.57 37.16 -29.52
N SER A 33 -7.89 36.09 -28.78
CA SER A 33 -8.31 36.14 -27.37
C SER A 33 -7.22 36.58 -26.37
N GLY A 34 -5.96 36.77 -26.79
CA GLY A 34 -4.84 37.06 -25.89
C GLY A 34 -4.42 35.88 -24.99
N CYS A 35 -5.05 34.72 -25.17
CA CYS A 35 -4.77 33.49 -24.43
C CYS A 35 -3.41 32.88 -24.85
N THR A 36 -2.52 32.67 -23.88
CA THR A 36 -1.18 32.10 -24.10
C THR A 36 -1.18 30.59 -24.41
N GLY A 37 -2.33 29.94 -24.28
CA GLY A 37 -2.47 28.50 -24.44
C GLY A 37 -2.42 27.73 -23.11
N ARG A 38 -2.79 26.44 -23.17
CA ARG A 38 -2.85 25.53 -22.03
C ARG A 38 -1.55 24.75 -21.96
N ALA A 39 -0.85 24.85 -20.85
CA ALA A 39 0.33 24.03 -20.56
C ALA A 39 -0.06 22.67 -19.94
N ARG A 40 -1.01 22.69 -19.01
CA ARG A 40 -1.42 21.50 -18.24
C ARG A 40 -2.88 21.59 -17.80
N TYR A 41 -3.36 20.58 -17.09
CA TYR A 41 -4.61 20.61 -16.35
C TYR A 41 -4.30 20.60 -14.86
N ARG A 42 -5.18 21.18 -14.06
CA ARG A 42 -5.19 21.04 -12.60
C ARG A 42 -6.47 20.34 -12.20
N VAL A 43 -6.33 19.30 -11.40
CA VAL A 43 -7.45 18.56 -10.81
C VAL A 43 -7.54 18.96 -9.35
N THR A 44 -8.74 19.37 -8.91
CA THR A 44 -8.99 19.73 -7.51
C THR A 44 -10.22 18.99 -6.98
N CYS A 45 -10.23 18.72 -5.69
CA CYS A 45 -11.37 18.14 -4.99
C CYS A 45 -12.03 19.16 -4.06
N SER A 46 -13.36 19.24 -4.06
CA SER A 46 -14.10 20.07 -3.10
C SER A 46 -14.23 19.43 -1.71
N GLY A 47 -13.90 18.13 -1.59
CA GLY A 47 -14.02 17.37 -0.34
C GLY A 47 -12.70 17.24 0.43
N CYS A 48 -11.57 17.65 -0.14
CA CYS A 48 -10.26 17.58 0.48
C CYS A 48 -9.26 18.53 -0.19
N THR A 49 -8.04 18.64 0.34
CA THR A 49 -6.99 19.54 -0.20
C THR A 49 -6.16 18.92 -1.33
N TRP A 50 -6.49 17.71 -1.79
CA TRP A 50 -5.78 17.03 -2.86
C TRP A 50 -5.82 17.82 -4.18
N THR A 51 -4.66 17.94 -4.82
CA THR A 51 -4.54 18.48 -6.17
C THR A 51 -3.42 17.78 -6.95
N GLU A 52 -3.63 17.61 -8.25
CA GLU A 52 -2.62 17.11 -9.19
C GLU A 52 -2.66 17.90 -10.50
N GLU A 53 -1.52 17.99 -11.21
CA GLU A 53 -1.40 18.82 -12.41
C GLU A 53 -0.94 18.07 -13.69
N PRO A 54 -1.74 17.17 -14.28
CA PRO A 54 -1.32 16.38 -15.45
C PRO A 54 -1.22 17.20 -16.75
N GLY A 55 -0.28 16.83 -17.63
CA GLY A 55 -0.09 17.49 -18.93
C GLY A 55 -1.19 17.24 -19.96
N LEU A 56 -1.89 16.09 -19.87
CA LEU A 56 -2.90 15.64 -20.84
C LEU A 56 -4.29 15.50 -20.21
N ARG A 57 -5.33 15.68 -21.03
CA ARG A 57 -6.73 15.60 -20.58
C ARG A 57 -7.10 14.21 -20.09
N VAL A 58 -6.68 13.17 -20.82
CA VAL A 58 -6.94 11.76 -20.48
C VAL A 58 -6.35 11.42 -19.11
N LEU A 59 -5.08 11.79 -18.88
CA LEU A 59 -4.42 11.62 -17.59
C LEU A 59 -5.13 12.39 -16.47
N ALA A 60 -5.62 13.60 -16.75
CA ALA A 60 -6.42 14.37 -15.80
C ALA A 60 -7.76 13.68 -15.45
N GLU A 61 -8.38 12.96 -16.39
CA GLU A 61 -9.58 12.16 -16.11
C GLU A 61 -9.26 10.92 -15.29
N ASP A 62 -8.15 10.25 -15.58
CA ASP A 62 -7.70 9.07 -14.87
C ASP A 62 -7.43 9.39 -13.40
N VAL A 63 -6.63 10.41 -13.11
CA VAL A 63 -6.33 10.82 -11.73
C VAL A 63 -7.58 11.32 -11.00
N ARG A 64 -8.48 12.04 -11.69
CA ARG A 64 -9.78 12.44 -11.12
C ARG A 64 -10.62 11.21 -10.77
N ASN A 65 -10.73 10.25 -11.67
CA ASN A 65 -11.56 9.06 -11.47
C ASN A 65 -10.97 8.16 -10.37
N ALA A 66 -9.64 8.03 -10.31
CA ALA A 66 -8.93 7.37 -9.23
C ALA A 66 -9.22 8.07 -7.89
N HIS A 67 -9.07 9.39 -7.81
CA HIS A 67 -9.35 10.14 -6.59
C HIS A 67 -10.85 10.12 -6.19
N ARG A 68 -11.77 10.07 -7.17
CA ARG A 68 -13.20 9.87 -6.88
C ARG A 68 -13.47 8.50 -6.27
N ARG A 69 -12.81 7.44 -6.77
CA ARG A 69 -12.89 6.10 -6.19
C ARG A 69 -12.38 6.11 -4.75
N LEU A 70 -11.32 6.86 -4.46
CA LEU A 70 -10.85 7.08 -3.08
C LEU A 70 -12.00 7.63 -2.21
N HIS A 71 -12.64 8.73 -2.59
CA HIS A 71 -13.77 9.25 -1.81
C HIS A 71 -14.99 8.31 -1.74
N MET A 72 -15.29 7.54 -2.79
CA MET A 72 -16.36 6.53 -2.74
C MET A 72 -16.04 5.40 -1.75
N LEU A 73 -14.75 5.15 -1.53
CA LEU A 73 -14.23 4.21 -0.53
C LEU A 73 -13.96 4.89 0.83
N GLY A 74 -14.35 6.17 0.99
CA GLY A 74 -14.16 6.92 2.23
C GLY A 74 -12.80 7.64 2.38
N LEU A 75 -11.94 7.59 1.38
CA LEU A 75 -10.55 8.03 1.45
C LEU A 75 -10.36 9.46 0.96
N SER A 76 -9.60 10.24 1.72
CA SER A 76 -9.08 11.56 1.32
C SER A 76 -7.56 11.50 1.28
N ARG A 77 -6.95 11.63 0.10
CA ARG A 77 -5.51 11.91 -0.04
C ARG A 77 -5.20 13.38 0.32
N THR A 78 -5.47 13.79 1.55
CA THR A 78 -4.82 14.98 2.11
C THR A 78 -3.40 14.58 2.52
N GLY A 79 -2.44 15.49 2.51
CA GLY A 79 -1.06 15.25 2.94
C GLY A 79 -0.90 14.93 4.44
N GLN A 80 -1.77 14.09 4.99
CA GLN A 80 -1.67 13.51 6.31
C GLN A 80 -0.73 12.29 6.27
N PRO A 81 -0.07 11.97 7.40
CA PRO A 81 0.74 10.77 7.50
C PRO A 81 -0.10 9.54 7.18
N LEU A 82 0.38 8.69 6.27
CA LEU A 82 -0.20 7.37 6.03
C LEU A 82 -0.22 6.58 7.35
N ALA A 83 -1.23 5.74 7.54
CA ALA A 83 -1.29 4.85 8.70
C ALA A 83 -0.01 4.00 8.77
N PRO A 84 0.78 4.04 9.87
CA PRO A 84 1.94 3.18 9.98
C PRO A 84 1.55 1.71 9.86
N ILE A 85 2.39 0.89 9.24
CA ILE A 85 2.14 -0.55 9.09
C ILE A 85 3.12 -1.29 10.00
N ALA A 86 2.61 -2.14 10.89
CA ALA A 86 3.40 -2.99 11.75
C ALA A 86 3.20 -4.46 11.37
N ILE A 87 4.26 -5.11 10.88
CA ILE A 87 4.24 -6.51 10.48
C ILE A 87 4.93 -7.34 11.56
N THR A 88 4.21 -8.27 12.18
CA THR A 88 4.77 -9.22 13.14
C THR A 88 4.77 -10.62 12.56
N SER A 89 5.97 -11.20 12.46
CA SER A 89 6.13 -12.60 12.08
C SER A 89 6.41 -13.49 13.29
N TYR A 90 5.77 -14.66 13.33
CA TYR A 90 5.93 -15.59 14.45
C TYR A 90 5.68 -17.05 14.06
N GLY A 91 5.75 -17.92 15.05
CA GLY A 91 5.67 -19.38 14.91
C GLY A 91 4.56 -19.94 15.80
N ALA A 92 3.58 -20.63 15.21
CA ALA A 92 2.41 -21.15 15.91
C ALA A 92 2.76 -22.15 17.02
N ARG A 93 3.78 -22.99 16.81
CA ARG A 93 4.19 -24.03 17.79
C ARG A 93 4.84 -23.49 19.06
N HIS A 94 5.08 -22.19 19.14
CA HIS A 94 5.57 -21.55 20.37
C HIS A 94 4.44 -21.17 21.34
N ASN A 95 3.16 -21.29 20.95
CA ASN A 95 1.99 -20.93 21.77
C ASN A 95 2.08 -19.51 22.38
N ASP A 96 2.69 -18.59 21.64
CA ASP A 96 3.00 -17.23 22.07
C ASP A 96 2.75 -16.24 20.92
N PRO A 97 1.49 -16.09 20.46
CA PRO A 97 1.16 -15.16 19.39
C PRO A 97 1.25 -13.70 19.88
N PRO A 98 1.41 -12.72 18.96
CA PRO A 98 1.36 -11.31 19.32
C PRO A 98 -0.01 -10.97 19.92
N GLN A 99 -0.01 -10.12 20.96
CA GLN A 99 -1.23 -9.76 21.71
C GLN A 99 -2.06 -8.66 21.04
N THR A 100 -1.50 -7.99 20.03
CA THR A 100 -2.19 -6.96 19.25
C THR A 100 -3.20 -7.60 18.30
N GLU A 101 -4.43 -7.07 18.25
CA GLU A 101 -5.40 -7.49 17.25
C GLU A 101 -4.92 -7.14 15.82
N PRO A 102 -4.80 -8.14 14.92
CA PRO A 102 -4.39 -7.90 13.55
C PRO A 102 -5.55 -7.43 12.66
N HIS A 103 -5.25 -6.57 11.71
CA HIS A 103 -6.17 -6.21 10.62
C HIS A 103 -6.04 -7.20 9.46
N ALA A 104 -4.86 -7.80 9.28
CA ALA A 104 -4.62 -8.83 8.28
C ALA A 104 -3.77 -9.95 8.88
N VAL A 105 -4.12 -11.19 8.53
CA VAL A 105 -3.42 -12.39 9.00
C VAL A 105 -3.09 -13.27 7.81
N LEU A 106 -1.88 -13.84 7.79
CA LEU A 106 -1.45 -14.83 6.82
C LEU A 106 -0.88 -16.06 7.51
N ASP A 107 -1.57 -17.19 7.33
CA ASP A 107 -1.14 -18.51 7.79
C ASP A 107 -0.30 -19.21 6.71
N LEU A 108 0.94 -19.52 7.05
CA LEU A 108 1.92 -20.24 6.24
C LEU A 108 2.33 -21.58 6.88
N THR A 109 1.52 -22.13 7.78
CA THR A 109 1.83 -23.41 8.46
C THR A 109 1.92 -24.57 7.47
N GLU A 110 1.03 -24.60 6.48
CA GLU A 110 0.95 -25.62 5.42
C GLU A 110 1.17 -25.06 4.01
N ALA A 111 1.32 -23.74 3.88
CA ALA A 111 1.63 -23.09 2.61
C ALA A 111 3.15 -22.93 2.40
N LEU A 112 3.52 -22.82 1.11
CA LEU A 112 4.88 -22.63 0.61
C LEU A 112 5.82 -23.81 0.89
N ARG A 113 6.91 -23.93 0.11
CA ARG A 113 7.92 -24.97 0.36
C ARG A 113 8.52 -24.79 1.76
N ASN A 114 8.80 -25.91 2.42
CA ASN A 114 9.30 -25.93 3.79
C ASN A 114 10.83 -26.05 3.83
N PRO A 115 11.58 -24.99 4.19
CA PRO A 115 13.05 -25.04 4.21
C PRO A 115 13.63 -25.97 5.29
N ALA A 116 12.82 -26.36 6.29
CA ALA A 116 13.28 -27.22 7.39
C ALA A 116 13.55 -28.68 6.97
N ASP A 117 13.10 -29.08 5.78
CA ASP A 117 13.29 -30.42 5.22
C ASP A 117 14.68 -30.57 4.56
N ASP A 118 15.33 -29.45 4.24
CA ASP A 118 16.72 -29.42 3.77
C ASP A 118 17.66 -29.19 4.96
N PRO A 119 18.56 -30.14 5.28
CA PRO A 119 19.54 -29.98 6.36
C PRO A 119 20.40 -28.72 6.25
N ALA A 120 20.70 -28.26 5.03
CA ALA A 120 21.51 -27.06 4.79
C ALA A 120 20.77 -25.76 5.13
N MET A 121 19.42 -25.77 5.08
CA MET A 121 18.59 -24.62 5.41
C MET A 121 17.99 -24.67 6.81
N ARG A 122 17.98 -25.85 7.46
CA ARG A 122 17.32 -26.09 8.75
C ARG A 122 17.68 -25.09 9.85
N TYR A 123 18.94 -24.66 9.90
CA TYR A 123 19.48 -23.75 10.92
C TYR A 123 19.59 -22.30 10.45
N LEU A 124 19.22 -22.02 9.20
CA LEU A 124 19.16 -20.68 8.65
C LEU A 124 17.87 -19.97 9.09
N THR A 125 17.63 -18.79 8.55
CA THR A 125 16.45 -17.95 8.80
C THR A 125 15.87 -17.47 7.48
N GLY A 126 14.65 -16.92 7.48
CA GLY A 126 14.05 -16.31 6.30
C GLY A 126 14.81 -15.11 5.73
N ARG A 127 15.80 -14.58 6.46
CA ARG A 127 16.71 -13.51 5.99
C ARG A 127 17.89 -14.03 5.17
N ASP A 128 18.21 -15.31 5.30
CA ASP A 128 19.26 -15.93 4.51
C ASP A 128 18.78 -16.13 3.07
N ASP A 129 19.58 -15.70 2.10
CA ASP A 129 19.16 -15.64 0.69
C ASP A 129 18.77 -17.02 0.12
N ALA A 130 19.41 -18.10 0.60
CA ALA A 130 19.05 -19.47 0.25
C ALA A 130 17.61 -19.82 0.68
N VAL A 131 17.24 -19.49 1.93
CA VAL A 131 15.89 -19.73 2.48
C VAL A 131 14.88 -18.81 1.80
N ARG A 132 15.21 -17.52 1.66
CA ARG A 132 14.34 -16.54 1.01
C ARG A 132 13.98 -16.99 -0.41
N ARG A 133 14.98 -17.34 -1.23
CA ARG A 133 14.75 -17.84 -2.60
C ARG A 133 13.95 -19.14 -2.60
N HIS A 134 14.24 -20.07 -1.70
CA HIS A 134 13.50 -21.33 -1.59
C HIS A 134 12.01 -21.11 -1.30
N VAL A 135 11.69 -20.21 -0.37
CA VAL A 135 10.31 -19.87 0.00
C VAL A 135 9.61 -19.10 -1.13
N LEU A 136 10.19 -17.98 -1.59
CA LEU A 136 9.55 -17.07 -2.54
C LEU A 136 9.42 -17.66 -3.96
N ASN A 137 10.27 -18.61 -4.35
CA ASN A 137 10.12 -19.32 -5.63
C ASN A 137 9.09 -20.45 -5.58
N THR A 138 8.34 -20.63 -4.49
CA THR A 138 7.21 -21.57 -4.47
C THR A 138 6.14 -21.11 -5.47
N PRO A 139 5.64 -21.98 -6.37
CA PRO A 139 4.49 -21.64 -7.21
C PRO A 139 3.32 -21.11 -6.38
N GLY A 140 2.74 -19.99 -6.78
CA GLY A 140 1.65 -19.32 -6.06
C GLY A 140 2.09 -18.42 -4.88
N ALA A 141 3.39 -18.32 -4.58
CA ALA A 141 3.90 -17.40 -3.56
C ALA A 141 3.59 -15.93 -3.88
N ALA A 142 3.80 -15.52 -5.15
CA ALA A 142 3.49 -14.17 -5.61
C ALA A 142 2.00 -13.82 -5.42
N ASP A 143 1.09 -14.68 -5.92
CA ASP A 143 -0.36 -14.46 -5.77
C ASP A 143 -0.81 -14.36 -4.30
N LEU A 144 -0.16 -15.14 -3.42
CA LEU A 144 -0.45 -15.12 -1.99
C LEU A 144 0.03 -13.81 -1.35
N ILE A 145 1.21 -13.31 -1.72
CA ILE A 145 1.73 -12.01 -1.28
C ILE A 145 0.84 -10.89 -1.81
N ASP A 146 0.43 -10.94 -3.08
CA ASP A 146 -0.43 -9.92 -3.69
C ASP A 146 -1.79 -9.82 -3.00
N ARG A 147 -2.39 -10.97 -2.65
CA ARG A 147 -3.64 -10.99 -1.85
C ARG A 147 -3.45 -10.37 -0.46
N LEU A 148 -2.32 -10.65 0.19
CA LEU A 148 -2.02 -10.03 1.48
C LEU A 148 -1.87 -8.51 1.34
N LEU A 149 -1.13 -8.03 0.33
CA LEU A 149 -0.96 -6.60 0.05
C LEU A 149 -2.30 -5.90 -0.23
N GLN A 150 -3.23 -6.56 -0.93
CA GLN A 150 -4.59 -6.05 -1.13
C GLN A 150 -5.36 -5.91 0.18
N ASN A 151 -5.26 -6.89 1.08
CA ASN A 151 -5.90 -6.83 2.39
C ASN A 151 -5.29 -5.73 3.28
N ILE A 152 -3.97 -5.56 3.24
CA ILE A 152 -3.27 -4.49 3.96
C ILE A 152 -3.73 -3.13 3.42
N THR A 153 -3.79 -2.97 2.10
CA THR A 153 -4.30 -1.76 1.46
C THR A 153 -5.74 -1.47 1.91
N ALA A 154 -6.62 -2.48 1.92
CA ALA A 154 -8.00 -2.31 2.38
C ALA A 154 -8.09 -1.91 3.87
N ALA A 155 -7.26 -2.48 4.74
CA ALA A 155 -7.20 -2.09 6.16
C ALA A 155 -6.69 -0.66 6.34
N HIS A 156 -5.63 -0.30 5.62
CA HIS A 156 -5.09 1.06 5.60
C HIS A 156 -6.15 2.09 5.20
N ILE A 157 -6.96 1.72 4.21
CA ILE A 157 -8.05 2.53 3.71
C ILE A 157 -9.11 2.81 4.81
N VAL A 158 -9.46 1.79 5.58
CA VAL A 158 -10.43 1.95 6.68
C VAL A 158 -9.89 2.87 7.77
N GLU A 159 -8.62 2.72 8.15
CA GLU A 159 -8.01 3.55 9.20
C GLU A 159 -7.89 5.02 8.80
N GLU A 160 -7.53 5.30 7.54
CA GLU A 160 -7.52 6.66 7.01
C GLU A 160 -8.93 7.30 7.01
N HIS A 161 -9.97 6.53 6.67
CA HIS A 161 -11.34 7.03 6.70
C HIS A 161 -11.80 7.40 8.12
N ILE A 162 -11.48 6.55 9.10
CA ILE A 162 -11.81 6.78 10.51
C ILE A 162 -11.11 8.05 11.01
N ALA A 163 -9.81 8.21 10.70
CA ALA A 163 -9.04 9.40 11.05
C ALA A 163 -9.64 10.69 10.47
N CYS A 164 -10.01 10.68 9.19
CA CYS A 164 -10.59 11.83 8.51
C CYS A 164 -11.94 12.27 9.10
N THR A 165 -12.74 11.33 9.60
CA THR A 165 -14.08 11.59 10.14
C THR A 165 -14.06 11.92 11.64
N SER A 166 -13.00 11.53 12.34
CA SER A 166 -12.84 11.71 13.78
C SER A 166 -11.98 12.93 14.09
N ALA A 167 -12.55 14.14 14.03
CA ALA A 167 -12.00 15.40 14.57
C ALA A 167 -10.47 15.63 14.50
N GLY A 168 -9.78 15.20 13.42
CA GLY A 168 -8.33 15.38 13.25
C GLY A 168 -7.44 14.39 14.01
N GLN A 169 -7.97 13.21 14.35
CA GLN A 169 -7.21 12.14 14.99
C GLN A 169 -6.29 11.46 13.96
N GLU A 170 -5.05 11.15 14.34
CA GLU A 170 -4.11 10.42 13.47
C GLU A 170 -4.61 8.99 13.19
N PRO A 171 -4.36 8.44 11.99
CA PRO A 171 -4.74 7.08 11.65
C PRO A 171 -4.02 6.06 12.54
N ARG A 172 -4.73 5.01 12.94
CA ARG A 172 -4.16 3.97 13.80
C ARG A 172 -3.23 3.07 12.98
N THR A 173 -2.28 2.45 13.67
CA THR A 173 -1.35 1.50 13.04
C THR A 173 -2.08 0.28 12.50
N VAL A 174 -1.82 -0.07 11.24
CA VAL A 174 -2.29 -1.30 10.61
C VAL A 174 -1.38 -2.45 11.05
N HIS A 175 -1.89 -3.31 11.92
CA HIS A 175 -1.20 -4.51 12.39
C HIS A 175 -1.41 -5.69 11.43
N VAL A 176 -0.32 -6.33 11.00
CA VAL A 176 -0.30 -7.47 10.09
C VAL A 176 0.43 -8.63 10.74
N HIS A 177 -0.19 -9.80 10.79
CA HIS A 177 0.37 -11.01 11.41
C HIS A 177 0.67 -12.05 10.35
N ILE A 178 1.92 -12.53 10.30
CA ILE A 178 2.34 -13.57 9.34
C ILE A 178 2.98 -14.69 10.13
N TYR A 179 2.44 -15.91 10.07
CA TYR A 179 2.98 -16.99 10.88
C TYR A 179 3.16 -18.28 10.10
N CYS A 180 4.14 -19.07 10.53
CA CYS A 180 4.32 -20.45 10.09
C CYS A 180 4.44 -21.35 11.32
N GLN A 181 4.84 -22.61 11.15
CA GLN A 181 4.94 -23.52 12.29
C GLN A 181 6.00 -23.06 13.32
N GLY A 182 7.21 -22.72 12.86
CA GLY A 182 8.36 -22.42 13.72
C GLY A 182 8.78 -20.95 13.79
N GLY A 183 8.22 -20.07 12.96
CA GLY A 183 8.49 -18.62 13.02
C GLY A 183 9.90 -18.18 12.63
N ARG A 184 10.67 -19.04 11.95
CA ARG A 184 12.06 -18.79 11.57
C ARG A 184 12.30 -18.63 10.06
N HIS A 185 11.51 -19.30 9.22
CA HIS A 185 11.73 -19.38 7.78
C HIS A 185 10.64 -18.68 6.96
N ARG A 186 9.53 -19.40 6.67
CA ARG A 186 8.45 -18.95 5.76
C ARG A 186 7.86 -17.59 6.16
N SER A 187 7.46 -17.43 7.42
CA SER A 187 6.87 -16.18 7.91
C SER A 187 7.83 -15.00 7.87
N VAL A 188 9.10 -15.22 8.20
CA VAL A 188 10.16 -14.19 8.12
C VAL A 188 10.38 -13.75 6.68
N ALA A 189 10.59 -14.70 5.76
CA ALA A 189 10.86 -14.40 4.35
C ALA A 189 9.71 -13.64 3.68
N VAL A 190 8.46 -14.02 3.97
CA VAL A 190 7.27 -13.33 3.44
C VAL A 190 7.08 -11.97 4.10
N ALA A 191 7.31 -11.83 5.41
CA ALA A 191 7.21 -10.55 6.10
C ALA A 191 8.19 -9.51 5.54
N ASP A 192 9.44 -9.91 5.32
CA ASP A 192 10.46 -9.02 4.75
C ASP A 192 10.15 -8.64 3.29
N GLU A 193 9.61 -9.56 2.49
CA GLU A 193 9.22 -9.26 1.12
C GLU A 193 8.03 -8.29 1.05
N VAL A 194 7.00 -8.53 1.87
CA VAL A 194 5.83 -7.63 1.97
C VAL A 194 6.27 -6.23 2.44
N ALA A 195 7.14 -6.16 3.45
CA ALA A 195 7.68 -4.90 3.94
C ALA A 195 8.46 -4.15 2.86
N ARG A 196 9.28 -4.86 2.08
CA ARG A 196 10.05 -4.29 0.97
C ARG A 196 9.13 -3.68 -0.09
N VAL A 197 8.05 -4.37 -0.46
CA VAL A 197 7.08 -3.86 -1.43
C VAL A 197 6.38 -2.62 -0.90
N LEU A 198 5.80 -2.68 0.30
CA LEU A 198 5.10 -1.55 0.92
C LEU A 198 6.01 -0.32 1.11
N ALA A 199 7.27 -0.53 1.53
CA ALA A 199 8.24 0.55 1.65
C ALA A 199 8.57 1.19 0.29
N SER A 200 8.65 0.40 -0.78
CA SER A 200 8.85 0.92 -2.14
C SER A 200 7.66 1.72 -2.67
N GLU A 201 6.47 1.49 -2.10
CA GLU A 201 5.24 2.26 -2.36
C GLU A 201 5.11 3.50 -1.46
N GLY A 202 6.07 3.72 -0.55
CA GLY A 202 6.13 4.90 0.32
C GLY A 202 5.44 4.75 1.67
N HIS A 203 5.02 3.55 2.05
CA HIS A 203 4.46 3.30 3.39
C HIS A 203 5.54 3.29 4.47
N ALA A 204 5.20 3.81 5.66
CA ALA A 204 6.02 3.63 6.86
C ALA A 204 5.78 2.23 7.44
N VAL A 205 6.77 1.34 7.33
CA VAL A 205 6.66 -0.06 7.74
C VAL A 205 7.65 -0.41 8.83
N ALA A 206 7.19 -1.05 9.90
CA ALA A 206 8.00 -1.67 10.94
C ALA A 206 7.81 -3.19 10.92
N VAL A 207 8.89 -3.94 11.05
CA VAL A 207 8.86 -5.41 11.06
C VAL A 207 9.44 -5.94 12.37
N ASP A 208 8.70 -6.83 13.02
CA ASP A 208 9.14 -7.60 14.18
C ASP A 208 9.10 -9.11 13.87
N HIS A 209 10.18 -9.82 14.18
CA HIS A 209 10.22 -11.28 14.05
C HIS A 209 10.35 -11.92 15.42
N ARG A 210 9.21 -12.13 16.07
CA ARG A 210 9.10 -12.57 17.47
C ARG A 210 9.92 -13.83 17.78
N HIS A 211 9.98 -14.78 16.84
CA HIS A 211 10.57 -16.10 17.07
C HIS A 211 11.82 -16.41 16.22
N ILE A 212 12.33 -15.46 15.43
CA ILE A 212 13.46 -15.72 14.51
C ILE A 212 14.72 -16.24 15.24
N ASN A 213 14.98 -15.72 16.43
CA ASN A 213 16.15 -16.06 17.25
C ASN A 213 15.90 -17.21 18.23
N ARG A 214 14.70 -17.81 18.22
CA ARG A 214 14.42 -18.97 19.09
C ARG A 214 15.11 -20.24 18.54
N PRO A 215 15.37 -21.23 19.41
CA PRO A 215 15.91 -22.52 18.98
C PRO A 215 15.03 -23.20 17.92
N VAL A 216 15.66 -23.90 16.99
CA VAL A 216 14.96 -24.68 15.96
C VAL A 216 14.11 -25.77 16.63
N LEU A 217 12.82 -25.77 16.33
CA LEU A 217 11.91 -26.77 16.87
C LEU A 217 12.20 -28.16 16.28
N PRO A 218 11.98 -29.24 17.04
CA PRO A 218 12.10 -30.60 16.51
C PRO A 218 11.13 -30.82 15.34
N ALA A 219 11.50 -31.71 14.43
CA ALA A 219 10.61 -32.17 13.36
C ALA A 219 9.32 -32.74 13.96
N ARG A 220 8.21 -32.68 13.21
CA ARG A 220 6.98 -33.34 13.64
C ARG A 220 7.22 -34.85 13.62
N SER A 221 6.91 -35.51 14.74
CA SER A 221 6.72 -36.96 14.82
C SER A 221 5.45 -37.36 14.09
#